data_AF-A0A1T3CW10-F1
#
_entry.id   AF-A0A1T3CW10-F1
#
_cell.length_a   1.000
_cell.length_b   1.000
_cell.length_c   1.000
_cell.angle_alpha   90.00
_cell.angle_beta   90.00
_cell.angle_gamma   90.00
#
_symmetry.space_group_name_H-M   'P 1'
#
loop_
_entity.id
_entity.type
_entity.pdbx_description
1 polymer ?
#
loop_
_entity_poly.entity_id
_entity_poly.type
_entity_poly.pdbx_seq_one_letter_code
_entity_poly.pdbx_strand_id
1 'polypeptide(L)'
;MAPIPQGARIQKRPLTRRQLPASSKTPVIYVSSNSPFMSVVKRARKFLDKDLRSNTSAAKNVSLHARVEALKRGSGNGTARGAVVTVMGTGKAIEKTLNVASWFQQQGDCVVEIKTRTIGTVDDVVTGDADDAFGADNESRLRKLNCLEVAISLK
;
A
#
# COMPACT_ATOMS: atom_id res chain seq x y z
N MET A 1 19.05 13.33 16.24
CA MET A 1 19.69 13.60 14.94
C MET A 1 20.66 14.73 15.15
N ALA A 2 21.82 14.71 14.49
CA ALA A 2 22.74 15.84 14.55
C ALA A 2 22.05 17.13 14.07
N PRO A 3 22.35 18.30 14.66
CA PRO A 3 21.85 19.58 14.17
C PRO A 3 22.17 19.80 12.69
N ILE A 4 21.35 20.58 12.01
CA ILE A 4 21.64 21.00 10.64
C ILE A 4 22.74 22.08 10.72
N PRO A 5 23.85 21.96 9.97
CA PRO A 5 24.89 22.99 9.95
C PRO A 5 24.32 24.36 9.55
N GLN A 6 24.90 25.43 10.09
CA GLN A 6 24.47 26.80 9.75
C GLN A 6 24.68 27.04 8.24
N GLY A 7 23.63 27.51 7.56
CA GLY A 7 23.64 27.72 6.09
C GLY A 7 23.33 26.46 5.27
N ALA A 8 23.07 25.31 5.89
CA ALA A 8 22.67 24.10 5.18
C ALA A 8 21.14 23.97 5.05
N ARG A 9 20.67 23.37 3.95
CA ARG A 9 19.24 23.06 3.73
C ARG A 9 19.03 21.55 3.59
N ILE A 10 17.91 21.05 4.13
CA ILE A 10 17.45 19.68 3.89
C ILE A 10 16.74 19.61 2.53
N GLN A 11 17.27 18.79 1.63
CA GLN A 11 16.61 18.38 0.40
C GLN A 11 16.04 16.98 0.57
N LYS A 12 14.70 16.87 0.61
CA LYS A 12 14.02 15.59 0.84
C LYS A 12 14.03 14.74 -0.41
N ARG A 13 14.45 13.48 -0.32
CA ARG A 13 14.28 12.53 -1.44
C ARG A 13 12.86 11.94 -1.45
N PRO A 14 12.39 11.45 -2.60
CA PRO A 14 11.15 10.66 -2.67
C PRO A 14 11.19 9.47 -1.73
N LEU A 15 10.02 9.10 -1.19
CA LEU A 15 9.91 7.94 -0.31
C LEU A 15 10.29 6.66 -1.08
N THR A 16 11.18 5.85 -0.49
CA THR A 16 11.52 4.52 -0.97
C THR A 16 10.29 3.63 -0.90
N ARG A 17 9.72 3.30 -2.06
CA ARG A 17 8.60 2.37 -2.17
C ARG A 17 9.13 0.94 -2.18
N ARG A 18 8.42 0.03 -1.53
CA ARG A 18 8.67 -1.40 -1.69
C ARG A 18 8.41 -1.75 -3.15
N GLN A 19 9.24 -2.62 -3.73
CA GLN A 19 8.89 -3.24 -5.00
C GLN A 19 7.54 -3.94 -4.85
N LEU A 20 6.62 -3.64 -5.77
CA LEU A 20 5.32 -4.27 -5.76
C LEU A 20 5.51 -5.78 -5.94
N PRO A 21 4.83 -6.62 -5.15
CA PRO A 21 4.91 -8.06 -5.35
C PRO A 21 4.43 -8.38 -6.78
N ALA A 22 5.14 -9.27 -7.46
CA ALA A 22 4.75 -9.71 -8.81
C ALA A 22 3.39 -10.44 -8.84
N SER A 23 2.92 -10.89 -7.67
CA SER A 23 1.63 -11.54 -7.51
C SER A 23 0.47 -10.55 -7.63
N SER A 24 -0.47 -10.87 -8.51
CA SER A 24 -1.74 -10.15 -8.66
C SER A 24 -2.66 -10.26 -7.43
N LYS A 25 -2.37 -11.19 -6.50
CA LYS A 25 -3.19 -11.47 -5.30
C LYS A 25 -2.94 -10.52 -4.14
N THR A 26 -1.86 -9.75 -4.16
CA THR A 26 -1.48 -8.84 -3.07
C THR A 26 -1.20 -7.43 -3.57
N PRO A 27 -2.18 -6.75 -4.19
CA PRO A 27 -2.00 -5.40 -4.70
C PRO A 27 -1.79 -4.39 -3.57
N VAL A 28 -0.88 -3.43 -3.80
CA VAL A 28 -0.54 -2.38 -2.83
C VAL A 28 -0.89 -1.01 -3.38
N ILE A 29 -1.65 -0.21 -2.63
CA ILE A 29 -2.05 1.15 -2.96
C ILE A 29 -1.32 2.13 -2.03
N TYR A 30 -0.46 2.97 -2.60
CA TYR A 30 0.14 4.09 -1.88
C TYR A 30 -0.79 5.31 -1.92
N VAL A 31 -1.12 5.86 -0.75
CA VAL A 31 -1.98 7.03 -0.59
C VAL A 31 -1.13 8.27 -0.37
N SER A 32 -1.31 9.28 -1.22
CA SER A 32 -0.73 10.62 -1.03
C SER A 32 -1.71 11.54 -0.29
N SER A 33 -1.20 12.64 0.27
CA SER A 33 -2.05 13.68 0.89
C SER A 33 -3.08 14.24 -0.09
N ASN A 34 -2.75 14.31 -1.38
CA ASN A 34 -3.60 14.89 -2.42
C ASN A 34 -4.50 13.84 -3.12
N SER A 35 -4.38 12.56 -2.77
CA SER A 35 -5.21 11.50 -3.37
C SER A 35 -6.68 11.71 -3.00
N PRO A 36 -7.64 11.80 -3.94
CA PRO A 36 -9.06 11.89 -3.59
C PRO A 36 -9.52 10.63 -2.84
N PHE A 37 -10.31 10.80 -1.78
CA PHE A 37 -10.76 9.69 -0.93
C PHE A 37 -11.44 8.57 -1.73
N MET A 38 -12.46 8.90 -2.52
CA MET A 38 -13.20 7.92 -3.32
C MET A 38 -12.36 7.25 -4.42
N SER A 39 -11.27 7.89 -4.87
CA SER A 39 -10.33 7.26 -5.81
C SER A 39 -9.57 6.10 -5.16
N VAL A 40 -9.21 6.21 -3.88
CA VAL A 40 -8.59 5.11 -3.14
C VAL A 40 -9.59 3.98 -2.92
N VAL A 41 -10.81 4.30 -2.47
CA VAL A 41 -11.89 3.34 -2.24
C VAL A 41 -12.22 2.55 -3.51
N LYS A 42 -12.50 3.23 -4.62
CA LYS A 42 -12.82 2.58 -5.90
C LYS A 42 -11.69 1.70 -6.41
N ARG A 43 -10.42 2.11 -6.23
CA ARG A 43 -9.26 1.29 -6.61
C ARG A 43 -9.17 0.03 -5.75
N ALA A 44 -9.33 0.15 -4.43
CA ALA A 44 -9.32 -1.00 -3.54
C ALA A 44 -10.45 -1.98 -3.88
N ARG A 45 -11.68 -1.48 -4.09
CA ARG A 45 -12.81 -2.32 -4.48
C ARG A 45 -12.58 -3.03 -5.80
N LYS A 46 -12.08 -2.32 -6.82
CA LYS A 46 -11.74 -2.92 -8.11
C LYS A 46 -10.76 -4.08 -7.99
N PHE A 47 -9.78 -4.01 -7.07
CA PHE A 47 -8.85 -5.12 -6.85
C PHE A 47 -9.52 -6.32 -6.18
N LEU A 48 -10.38 -6.09 -5.19
CA LEU A 48 -11.17 -7.15 -4.55
C LEU A 48 -12.10 -7.83 -5.57
N ASP A 49 -12.83 -7.05 -6.36
CA ASP A 49 -13.75 -7.56 -7.39
C ASP A 49 -13.02 -8.33 -8.50
N LYS A 50 -11.79 -7.91 -8.85
CA LYS A 50 -10.98 -8.61 -9.85
C LYS A 50 -10.64 -10.02 -9.38
N ASP A 51 -10.34 -10.21 -8.12
CA ASP A 51 -10.00 -11.54 -7.57
C ASP A 51 -11.23 -12.45 -7.54
N LEU A 52 -12.39 -11.94 -7.11
CA LEU A 52 -13.68 -12.66 -7.19
C LEU A 52 -13.96 -13.14 -8.62
N ARG A 53 -13.79 -12.25 -9.60
CA ARG A 53 -14.01 -12.59 -11.02
C ARG A 53 -12.95 -13.55 -11.53
N SER A 54 -11.68 -13.40 -11.14
CA SER A 54 -10.61 -14.32 -11.52
C SER A 54 -10.92 -15.74 -11.06
N ASN A 55 -11.31 -15.91 -9.79
CA ASN A 55 -11.65 -17.19 -9.20
C ASN A 55 -12.89 -17.83 -9.89
N THR A 56 -13.87 -17.00 -10.27
CA THR A 56 -15.06 -17.45 -11.00
C THR A 56 -14.77 -17.76 -12.48
N SER A 57 -13.86 -17.01 -13.10
CA SER A 57 -13.53 -17.12 -14.54
C SER A 57 -12.68 -18.34 -14.88
N ALA A 58 -11.92 -18.87 -13.93
CA ALA A 58 -11.26 -20.17 -14.04
C ALA A 58 -12.25 -21.31 -14.32
N ALA A 59 -13.54 -21.12 -14.03
CA ALA A 59 -14.60 -22.10 -14.30
C ALA A 59 -15.33 -21.92 -15.64
N LYS A 60 -15.00 -20.89 -16.45
CA LYS A 60 -15.76 -20.60 -17.69
C LYS A 60 -15.52 -21.61 -18.82
N ASN A 61 -14.35 -22.24 -18.87
CA ASN A 61 -13.98 -23.25 -19.88
C ASN A 61 -13.95 -24.68 -19.31
N VAL A 62 -14.56 -24.88 -18.15
CA VAL A 62 -14.48 -26.15 -17.40
C VAL A 62 -15.84 -26.82 -17.44
N SER A 63 -15.84 -28.14 -17.67
CA SER A 63 -17.07 -28.92 -17.76
C SER A 63 -17.91 -28.77 -16.48
N LEU A 64 -19.24 -28.88 -16.63
CA LEU A 64 -20.18 -28.77 -15.51
C LEU A 64 -19.79 -29.72 -14.36
N HIS A 65 -19.31 -30.92 -14.69
CA HIS A 65 -18.87 -31.90 -13.72
C HIS A 65 -17.66 -31.42 -12.89
N ALA A 66 -16.64 -30.87 -13.54
CA ALA A 66 -15.47 -30.33 -12.87
C ALA A 66 -15.79 -29.07 -12.04
N ARG A 67 -16.84 -28.31 -12.43
CA ARG A 67 -17.37 -27.21 -11.60
C ARG A 67 -18.06 -27.72 -10.33
N VAL A 68 -18.87 -28.76 -10.44
CA VAL A 68 -19.53 -29.40 -9.29
C VAL A 68 -18.51 -30.02 -8.34
N GLU A 69 -17.47 -30.66 -8.87
CA GLU A 69 -16.34 -31.16 -8.07
C GLU A 69 -15.56 -30.03 -7.37
N ALA A 70 -15.26 -28.93 -8.07
CA ALA A 70 -14.55 -27.79 -7.48
C ALA A 70 -15.36 -27.13 -6.33
N LEU A 71 -16.68 -27.03 -6.48
CA LEU A 71 -17.58 -26.55 -5.43
C LEU A 71 -17.60 -27.51 -4.22
N LYS A 72 -17.62 -28.83 -4.46
CA LYS A 72 -17.53 -29.84 -3.40
C LYS A 72 -16.19 -29.80 -2.67
N ARG A 73 -15.09 -29.55 -3.38
CA ARG A 73 -13.74 -29.39 -2.81
C ARG A 73 -13.57 -28.05 -2.07
N GLY A 74 -14.24 -26.99 -2.51
CA GLY A 74 -14.19 -25.66 -1.89
C GLY A 74 -15.03 -25.51 -0.61
N SER A 75 -15.94 -26.46 -0.33
CA SER A 75 -16.79 -26.45 0.87
C SER A 75 -16.08 -26.96 2.14
N GLY A 76 -14.85 -27.47 2.03
CA GLY A 76 -14.18 -28.15 3.14
C GLY A 76 -12.66 -28.04 3.10
N ASN A 77 -12.12 -26.82 3.22
CA ASN A 77 -10.86 -26.55 3.92
C ASN A 77 -10.50 -25.07 3.85
N GLY A 78 -10.18 -24.47 4.99
CA GLY A 78 -9.75 -23.08 5.10
C GLY A 78 -8.46 -22.78 4.30
N THR A 79 -8.23 -21.48 4.09
CA THR A 79 -6.98 -20.86 3.62
C THR A 79 -6.74 -20.64 2.12
N ALA A 80 -7.77 -20.66 1.27
CA ALA A 80 -7.69 -19.82 0.07
C ALA A 80 -7.88 -18.35 0.50
N ARG A 81 -6.83 -17.72 1.05
CA ARG A 81 -6.83 -16.27 1.33
C ARG A 81 -7.15 -15.57 0.01
N GLY A 82 -8.37 -15.06 -0.12
CA GLY A 82 -8.76 -14.17 -1.21
C GLY A 82 -7.80 -12.98 -1.28
N ALA A 83 -7.84 -12.23 -2.37
CA ALA A 83 -6.93 -11.11 -2.54
C ALA A 83 -6.98 -10.15 -1.35
N VAL A 84 -5.80 -9.85 -0.82
CA VAL A 84 -5.62 -8.87 0.25
C VAL A 84 -5.09 -7.61 -0.40
N VAL A 85 -5.89 -6.55 -0.36
CA VAL A 85 -5.49 -5.23 -0.83
C VAL A 85 -4.85 -4.47 0.32
N THR A 86 -3.57 -4.12 0.17
CA THR A 86 -2.85 -3.32 1.16
C THR A 86 -2.91 -1.84 0.77
N VAL A 87 -3.43 -0.99 1.65
CA VAL A 87 -3.44 0.48 1.49
C VAL A 87 -2.44 1.07 2.47
N MET A 88 -1.47 1.83 1.98
CA MET A 88 -0.40 2.41 2.80
C MET A 88 -0.38 3.93 2.73
N GLY A 89 -0.33 4.58 3.88
CA GLY A 89 -0.22 6.03 4.02
C GLY A 89 0.83 6.44 5.03
N THR A 90 1.49 7.57 4.80
CA THR A 90 2.49 8.16 5.69
C THR A 90 2.22 9.64 5.94
N GLY A 91 2.62 10.17 7.09
CA GLY A 91 2.46 11.59 7.43
C GLY A 91 1.00 12.06 7.30
N LYS A 92 0.75 13.16 6.58
CA LYS A 92 -0.61 13.71 6.36
C LYS A 92 -1.60 12.75 5.68
N ALA A 93 -1.11 11.68 5.04
CA ALA A 93 -1.98 10.69 4.40
C ALA A 93 -2.51 9.61 5.37
N ILE A 94 -2.01 9.57 6.62
CA ILE A 94 -2.43 8.57 7.63
C ILE A 94 -3.92 8.73 7.93
N GLU A 95 -4.38 9.95 8.20
CA GLU A 95 -5.80 10.25 8.47
C GLU A 95 -6.71 9.72 7.35
N LYS A 96 -6.36 10.04 6.09
CA LYS A 96 -7.10 9.57 4.91
C LYS A 96 -7.09 8.05 4.79
N THR A 97 -5.98 7.40 5.11
CA THR A 97 -5.84 5.94 5.08
C THR A 97 -6.71 5.28 6.14
N LEU A 98 -6.80 5.88 7.33
CA LEU A 98 -7.68 5.44 8.40
C LEU A 98 -9.17 5.60 8.02
N ASN A 99 -9.53 6.71 7.37
CA ASN A 99 -10.89 6.91 6.85
C ASN A 99 -11.28 5.86 5.81
N VAL A 100 -10.34 5.41 4.97
CA VAL A 100 -10.57 4.30 4.02
C VAL A 100 -10.81 2.99 4.78
N ALA A 101 -10.02 2.71 5.82
CA ALA A 101 -10.22 1.53 6.67
C ALA A 101 -11.63 1.52 7.30
N SER A 102 -12.04 2.63 7.91
CA SER A 102 -13.36 2.80 8.51
C SER A 102 -14.49 2.61 7.48
N TRP A 103 -14.35 3.16 6.28
CA TRP A 103 -15.33 3.00 5.20
C TRP A 103 -15.54 1.53 4.82
N PHE A 104 -14.47 0.75 4.67
CA PHE A 104 -14.56 -0.68 4.34
C PHE A 104 -15.08 -1.53 5.51
N GLN A 105 -14.74 -1.16 6.75
CA GLN A 105 -15.28 -1.83 7.93
C GLN A 105 -16.81 -1.71 8.01
N GLN A 106 -17.36 -0.57 7.60
CA GLN A 106 -18.81 -0.30 7.59
C GLN A 106 -19.57 -1.04 6.48
N GLN A 107 -18.91 -1.49 5.40
CA GLN A 107 -19.60 -2.19 4.30
C GLN A 107 -20.12 -3.59 4.68
N GLY A 108 -19.62 -4.17 5.78
CA GLY A 108 -20.08 -5.47 6.27
C GLY A 108 -19.56 -6.69 5.50
N ASP A 109 -19.11 -6.54 4.25
CA ASP A 109 -18.59 -7.60 3.37
C ASP A 109 -17.06 -7.74 3.38
N CYS A 110 -16.36 -6.87 4.11
CA CYS A 110 -14.91 -6.84 4.18
C CYS A 110 -14.39 -7.09 5.61
N VAL A 111 -13.21 -7.71 5.71
CA VAL A 111 -12.36 -7.75 6.90
C VAL A 111 -11.23 -6.74 6.72
N VAL A 112 -11.02 -5.92 7.74
CA VAL A 112 -9.99 -4.87 7.75
C VAL A 112 -9.01 -5.14 8.89
N GLU A 113 -7.72 -5.21 8.58
CA GLU A 113 -6.62 -5.32 9.53
C GLU A 113 -5.73 -4.08 9.42
N ILE A 114 -5.36 -3.48 10.55
CA ILE A 114 -4.55 -2.26 10.61
C ILE A 114 -3.22 -2.57 11.31
N LYS A 115 -2.11 -2.13 10.70
CA LYS A 115 -0.76 -2.26 11.25
C LYS A 115 -0.05 -0.91 11.22
N THR A 116 0.66 -0.59 12.30
CA THR A 116 1.56 0.57 12.35
C THR A 116 2.96 0.11 11.96
N ARG A 117 3.66 0.95 11.18
CA ARG A 117 5.01 0.66 10.71
C ARG A 117 5.87 1.91 10.72
N THR A 118 7.18 1.73 10.85
CA THR A 118 8.16 2.78 10.62
C THR A 118 8.84 2.59 9.27
N ILE A 119 8.90 3.64 8.46
CA ILE A 119 9.60 3.67 7.16
C ILE A 119 10.81 4.59 7.29
N GLY A 120 11.99 4.10 6.90
CA GLY A 120 13.22 4.89 6.79
C GLY A 120 13.33 5.51 5.40
N THR A 121 13.62 6.81 5.34
CA THR A 121 13.82 7.58 4.12
C THR A 121 15.11 8.37 4.22
N VAL A 122 15.83 8.52 3.10
CA VAL A 122 17.07 9.30 3.05
C VAL A 122 16.74 10.71 2.59
N ASP A 123 17.21 11.71 3.30
CA ASP A 123 17.21 13.10 2.85
C ASP A 123 18.67 13.58 2.74
N ASP A 124 18.91 14.57 1.89
CA ASP A 124 20.23 15.17 1.71
C ASP A 124 20.33 16.48 2.50
N VAL A 125 21.51 16.74 3.06
CA VAL A 125 21.90 18.01 3.66
C VAL A 125 22.89 18.66 2.72
N VAL A 126 22.48 19.78 2.12
CA VAL A 126 23.29 20.51 1.14
C VAL A 126 23.74 21.82 1.77
N THR A 127 25.05 22.07 1.75
CA THR A 127 25.71 23.31 2.16
C THR A 127 26.16 24.08 0.92
N GLY A 128 25.74 25.34 0.76
CA GLY A 128 26.15 26.21 -0.35
C GLY A 128 25.07 26.49 -1.41
N ASP A 129 25.26 27.58 -2.16
CA ASP A 129 24.44 27.91 -3.33
C ASP A 129 24.75 26.93 -4.48
N ALA A 130 23.75 26.64 -5.31
CA ALA A 130 23.70 25.52 -6.25
C ALA A 130 24.75 25.51 -7.40
N ASP A 131 25.67 26.48 -7.43
CA ASP A 131 26.61 26.70 -8.53
C ASP A 131 28.01 26.10 -8.31
N ASP A 132 28.37 25.70 -7.08
CA ASP A 132 29.65 25.03 -6.78
C ASP A 132 29.54 23.50 -6.86
N ALA A 133 29.29 22.99 -8.07
CA ALA A 133 29.04 21.57 -8.38
C ALA A 133 30.21 20.61 -8.07
N PHE A 134 31.35 21.10 -7.56
CA PHE A 134 32.57 20.32 -7.37
C PHE A 134 33.09 20.27 -5.91
N GLY A 135 32.41 20.88 -4.93
CA GLY A 135 32.92 20.97 -3.55
C GLY A 135 31.90 20.93 -2.40
N ALA A 136 30.61 20.70 -2.65
CA ALA A 136 29.62 20.64 -1.58
C ALA A 136 29.69 19.32 -0.79
N ASP A 137 29.94 19.41 0.52
CA ASP A 137 29.83 18.31 1.48
C ASP A 137 28.37 17.82 1.58
N ASN A 138 27.95 16.97 0.65
CA ASN A 138 26.61 16.40 0.63
C ASN A 138 26.50 15.26 1.66
N GLU A 139 25.94 15.56 2.83
CA GLU A 139 25.67 14.55 3.87
C GLU A 139 24.26 13.96 3.66
N SER A 140 24.16 12.63 3.50
CA SER A 140 22.86 11.95 3.50
C SER A 140 22.44 11.56 4.92
N ARG A 141 21.24 11.95 5.34
CA ARG A 141 20.67 11.64 6.66
C ARG A 141 19.43 10.74 6.56
N LEU A 142 19.33 9.77 7.46
CA LEU A 142 18.14 8.92 7.60
C LEU A 142 17.06 9.62 8.42
N ARG A 143 15.88 9.84 7.82
CA ARG A 143 14.64 10.25 8.48
C ARG A 143 13.71 9.04 8.65
N LYS A 144 13.18 8.85 9.85
CA LYS A 144 12.14 7.84 10.12
C LYS A 144 10.75 8.48 10.04
N LEU A 145 9.80 7.76 9.45
CA LEU A 145 8.40 8.18 9.31
C LEU A 145 7.45 7.12 9.81
N ASN A 146 6.34 7.57 10.39
CA ASN A 146 5.22 6.70 10.70
C ASN A 146 4.45 6.36 9.42
N CYS A 147 4.05 5.11 9.30
CA CYS A 147 3.24 4.56 8.23
C CYS A 147 2.09 3.75 8.81
N LEU A 148 0.90 3.94 8.25
CA LEU A 148 -0.26 3.12 8.50
C LEU A 148 -0.44 2.17 7.32
N GLU A 149 -0.49 0.88 7.61
CA GLU A 149 -0.77 -0.19 6.66
C GLU A 149 -2.16 -0.77 6.96
N VAL A 150 -3.05 -0.72 5.99
CA VAL A 150 -4.43 -1.23 6.10
C VAL A 150 -4.58 -2.37 5.10
N ALA A 151 -4.76 -3.59 5.60
CA ALA A 151 -5.05 -4.76 4.79
C ALA A 151 -6.56 -4.97 4.73
N ILE A 152 -7.11 -5.06 3.51
CA ILE A 152 -8.54 -5.22 3.24
C ILE A 152 -8.72 -6.52 2.47
N SER A 153 -9.61 -7.37 2.95
CA SER A 153 -9.98 -8.64 2.30
C SER A 153 -11.49 -8.83 2.36
N LEU A 154 -12.03 -9.63 1.45
CA LEU A 154 -13.45 -10.02 1.52
C LEU A 154 -13.64 -11.05 2.64
N LYS A 155 -14.82 -11.04 3.26
CA LYS A 155 -15.24 -12.07 4.22
C LYS A 155 -15.52 -13.39 3.53
#